data_AF-A0A1S9P8X2-F1
#
_entry.id   AF-A0A1S9P8X2-F1
#
_cell.length_a   1.000
_cell.length_b   1.000
_cell.length_c   1.000
_cell.angle_alpha   90.00
_cell.angle_beta   90.00
_cell.angle_gamma   90.00
#
_symmetry.space_group_name_H-M   'P 1'
#
loop_
_entity.id
_entity.type
_entity.pdbx_description
1 polymer ?
#
loop_
_entity_poly.entity_id
_entity_poly.type
_entity_poly.pdbx_seq_one_letter_code
_entity_poly.pdbx_strand_id
1 'polypeptide(L)' 'MKFTIKPYKVKAFFDDVNQICDKYGIWYPNSIQINHDEGMDIVEFGDVFIARLSVDQLNEIKSLAATH' A
#
# COMPACT_ATOMS: atom_id res chain seq x y z
N MET A 1 7.01 5.65 -0.36
CA MET A 1 5.86 6.15 0.46
C MET A 1 5.58 5.13 1.54
N LYS A 2 5.33 5.57 2.78
CA LYS A 2 5.19 4.70 3.97
C LYS A 2 3.76 4.71 4.51
N PHE A 3 3.28 3.55 4.94
CA PHE A 3 1.99 3.33 5.59
C PHE A 3 2.20 2.61 6.90
N THR A 4 1.59 3.09 7.97
CA THR A 4 1.62 2.43 9.27
C THR A 4 0.36 1.59 9.41
N ILE A 5 0.51 0.28 9.45
CA ILE A 5 -0.57 -0.72 9.38
C ILE A 5 -0.46 -1.64 10.59
N LYS A 6 -1.58 -2.09 11.15
CA LYS A 6 -1.53 -3.12 12.19
C LYS A 6 -0.98 -4.44 11.63
N PRO A 7 -0.09 -5.18 12.32
CA PRO A 7 0.59 -6.34 11.74
C PRO A 7 -0.35 -7.41 11.18
N TYR A 8 -1.45 -7.69 11.90
CA TYR A 8 -2.46 -8.66 11.49
C TYR A 8 -3.35 -8.22 10.31
N LYS A 9 -3.19 -6.97 9.84
CA LYS A 9 -3.94 -6.39 8.73
C LYS A 9 -3.11 -6.13 7.47
N VAL A 10 -1.80 -6.35 7.53
CA VAL A 10 -0.89 -6.12 6.38
C VAL A 10 -1.30 -6.91 5.14
N LYS A 11 -1.72 -8.17 5.31
CA LYS A 11 -2.21 -8.98 4.18
C LYS A 11 -3.46 -8.36 3.54
N ALA A 12 -4.44 -7.95 4.35
CA ALA A 12 -5.67 -7.34 3.84
C ALA A 12 -5.38 -6.03 3.10
N PHE A 13 -4.46 -5.22 3.64
CA PHE A 13 -4.00 -4.00 2.98
C PHE A 13 -3.38 -4.29 1.59
N PHE A 14 -2.54 -5.33 1.45
CA PHE A 14 -2.00 -5.71 0.14
C PHE A 14 -3.07 -6.25 -0.82
N ASP A 15 -4.03 -7.04 -0.32
CA ASP A 15 -5.13 -7.55 -1.13
C ASP A 15 -5.95 -6.38 -1.71
N ASP A 16 -6.24 -5.33 -0.91
CA ASP A 16 -6.95 -4.14 -1.36
C ASP A 16 -6.11 -3.30 -2.36
N VAL A 17 -4.81 -3.15 -2.14
CA VAL A 17 -3.91 -2.48 -3.10
C VAL A 17 -3.87 -3.23 -4.43
N ASN A 18 -3.86 -4.57 -4.41
CA ASN A 18 -3.90 -5.38 -5.62
C ASN A 18 -5.23 -5.22 -6.36
N GLN A 19 -6.35 -5.15 -5.65
CA GLN A 19 -7.65 -4.87 -6.27
C GLN A 19 -7.68 -3.50 -6.97
N ILE A 20 -7.07 -2.47 -6.39
CA ILE A 20 -6.91 -1.16 -7.05
C ILE A 20 -6.06 -1.32 -8.32
N CYS A 21 -4.96 -2.05 -8.25
CA CYS A 21 -4.12 -2.31 -9.42
C CYS A 21 -4.90 -2.99 -10.55
N ASP A 22 -5.68 -4.02 -10.23
CA ASP A 22 -6.53 -4.74 -11.18
C ASP A 22 -7.60 -3.84 -11.80
N LYS A 23 -8.30 -3.08 -10.96
CA LYS A 23 -9.37 -2.16 -11.36
C LYS A 23 -8.89 -1.11 -12.36
N TYR A 24 -7.66 -0.62 -12.21
CA TYR A 24 -7.10 0.45 -13.03
C TYR A 24 -6.06 -0.04 -14.06
N GLY A 25 -5.76 -1.34 -14.13
CA GLY A 25 -4.74 -1.88 -15.02
C GLY A 25 -3.31 -1.42 -14.71
N ILE A 26 -3.02 -1.14 -13.43
CA ILE A 26 -1.70 -0.71 -12.97
C ILE A 26 -0.87 -1.95 -12.64
N TRP A 27 0.44 -1.88 -12.87
CA TRP A 27 1.32 -2.95 -12.43
C TRP A 27 1.45 -2.96 -10.90
N TYR A 28 1.42 -4.16 -10.32
CA TYR A 28 1.57 -4.34 -8.88
C TYR A 28 2.88 -3.75 -8.33
N PRO A 29 2.94 -3.44 -7.02
CA PRO A 29 4.17 -3.01 -6.38
C PRO A 29 5.27 -4.06 -6.58
N ASN A 30 6.39 -3.64 -7.16
CA ASN A 30 7.54 -4.51 -7.45
C ASN A 30 8.61 -4.50 -6.34
N SER A 31 8.50 -3.57 -5.39
CA SER A 31 9.38 -3.43 -4.24
C SER A 31 8.56 -3.00 -3.04
N ILE A 32 8.52 -3.87 -2.03
CA ILE A 32 7.80 -3.66 -0.77
C ILE A 32 8.78 -3.91 0.37
N GLN A 33 8.90 -2.95 1.30
CA GLN A 33 9.62 -3.14 2.55
C GLN A 33 8.62 -3.11 3.71
N ILE A 34 8.80 -4.00 4.67
CA ILE A 34 7.97 -4.06 5.88
C ILE A 34 8.92 -3.99 7.06
N ASN A 35 8.81 -2.93 7.85
CA ASN A 35 9.57 -2.77 9.08
C ASN A 35 8.61 -2.85 10.27
N HIS A 36 9.01 -3.58 11.31
CA HIS A 36 8.24 -3.67 12.55
C HIS A 36 8.69 -2.57 13.51
N ASP A 37 7.75 -1.76 13.99
CA ASP A 37 8.00 -0.67 14.93
C ASP A 37 6.87 -0.58 15.96
N GLU A 38 7.21 -0.70 17.25
CA GLU A 38 6.28 -0.57 18.39
C GLU A 38 4.92 -1.30 18.25
N GLY A 39 4.91 -2.51 17.66
CA GLY A 39 3.69 -3.30 17.49
C GLY A 39 2.84 -2.90 16.27
N MET A 40 3.39 -2.06 15.40
CA MET A 40 2.86 -1.67 14.10
C MET A 40 3.84 -2.09 12.98
N ASP A 41 3.30 -2.26 11.78
CA ASP A 41 4.07 -2.56 10.57
C ASP A 41 4.11 -1.33 9.68
N ILE A 42 5.32 -0.86 9.39
CA ILE A 42 5.57 0.21 8.43
C ILE A 42 5.79 -0.43 7.07
N VAL A 43 4.76 -0.36 6.22
CA VAL A 43 4.77 -0.84 4.84
C VAL A 43 5.24 0.29 3.92
N GLU A 44 6.28 0.05 3.15
CA GLU A 44 6.85 1.00 2.20
C GLU A 44 6.80 0.46 0.77
N PHE A 45 6.15 1.20 -0.13
CA PHE A 45 6.18 0.93 -1.56
C PHE A 45 7.30 1.72 -2.24
N GLY A 46 7.95 1.08 -3.21
CA GLY A 46 9.00 1.69 -4.01
C GLY A 46 8.53 2.80 -4.96
N ASP A 47 9.44 3.71 -5.29
CA ASP A 47 9.14 4.94 -6.04
C ASP A 47 8.58 4.69 -7.44
N VAL A 48 9.03 3.62 -8.10
CA VAL A 48 8.56 3.25 -9.45
C VAL A 48 7.07 2.91 -9.45
N PHE A 49 6.57 2.24 -8.41
CA PHE A 49 5.15 1.97 -8.27
C PHE A 49 4.38 3.27 -8.03
N ILE A 50 4.85 4.11 -7.11
CA ILE A 50 4.21 5.38 -6.75
C ILE A 50 4.13 6.33 -7.95
N ALA A 51 5.19 6.39 -8.76
CA ALA A 51 5.25 7.25 -9.95
C ALA A 51 4.24 6.85 -11.05
N ARG A 52 3.67 5.64 -10.99
CA ARG A 52 2.65 5.16 -11.93
C ARG A 52 1.23 5.49 -11.49
N LEU A 53 1.04 5.90 -10.24
CA LEU A 53 -0.28 6.19 -9.69
C LEU A 53 -0.71 7.62 -10.05
N SER A 54 -1.98 7.77 -10.41
CA SER A 54 -2.62 9.09 -10.42
C SER A 54 -2.82 9.59 -8.99
N VAL A 55 -3.08 10.90 -8.85
CA VAL A 55 -3.39 11.51 -7.55
C VAL A 55 -4.59 10.84 -6.88
N ASP A 56 -5.62 10.50 -7.65
CA ASP A 56 -6.83 9.85 -7.13
C ASP A 56 -6.56 8.43 -6.62
N GLN A 57 -5.78 7.65 -7.36
CA GLN A 57 -5.37 6.29 -6.96
C GLN A 57 -4.50 6.31 -5.70
N LEU A 58 -3.59 7.29 -5.63
CA LEU A 58 -2.76 7.50 -4.45
C LEU A 58 -3.61 7.84 -3.22
N ASN A 59 -4.65 8.65 -3.37
CA ASN A 59 -5.57 8.99 -2.29
C ASN A 59 -6.44 7.80 -1.87
N GLU A 60 -6.87 6.96 -2.82
CA GLU A 60 -7.59 5.71 -2.53
C GLU A 60 -6.73 4.77 -1.67
N ILE A 61 -5.47 4.54 -2.05
CA ILE A 61 -4.52 3.72 -1.27
C ILE A 61 -4.25 4.30 0.13
N LYS A 62 -4.08 5.63 0.25
CA LYS A 62 -3.92 6.29 1.56
C LYS A 62 -5.14 6.10 2.46
N SER A 63 -6.33 6.12 1.87
CA SER A 63 -7.58 5.93 2.62
C SER A 63 -7.70 4.51 3.17
N LEU A 64 -7.19 3.51 2.44
CA LEU A 64 -7.13 2.13 2.92
C LEU A 64 -6.22 1.98 4.15
N ALA A 65 -5.07 2.65 4.18
CA ALA A 65 -4.19 2.57 5.34
C ALA A 65 -4.84 3.10 6.63
N ALA A 66 -5.75 4.08 6.53
CA ALA A 66 -6.48 4.59 7.69
C ALA A 66 -7.53 3.59 8.23
N THR A 67 -8.02 2.65 7.41
CA THR A 67 -8.98 1.61 7.83
C THR A 67 -8.29 0.36 8.38
N HIS A 68 -6.97 0.25 8.22
CA HIS A 68 -6.17 -0.90 8.59
C HIS A 68 -5.35 -0.67 9.88
#